data_AF-A0A9D1FN21-F1
#
_entry.id   AF-A0A9D1FN21-F1
#
_cell.length_a   1.000
_cell.length_b   1.000
_cell.length_c   1.000
_cell.angle_alpha   90.00
_cell.angle_beta   90.00
_cell.angle_gamma   90.00
#
_symmetry.space_group_name_H-M   'P 1'
#
loop_
_entity.id
_entity.type
_entity.pdbx_description
1 polymer ?
#
loop_
_entity_poly.entity_id
_entity_poly.type
_entity_poly.pdbx_seq_one_letter_code
_entity_poly.pdbx_strand_id
1 'polypeptide(L)'
;MAEDLTRALQAQGLDILLQIDKICQKYSIPYYLFYGTELGAVRHGGYIPWDDDVDIVLYRKDFEAFKEAWQKEKPAGYFYQDTETDPGYRLKITKIRKDGTALVEPKFKDVQMHHGIWVDLFPLDDYVKNGFLRRIGELVAMFDYNAVRDYLPGGVRNLLYGITNRIFRSGKIYRWWFRKVFPKLKKDDSMCSDINSFTFSHRYDFKREWLGKGKRVPFEGEMLPVSEQSDATLKVCYGDYMTLPPKEKQVSNHHPYYFSPDREYHPGMDLSKGENHG
;
A
#
# COMPACT_ATOMS: atom_id res chain seq x y z
N MET A 1 15.00 -19.43 -8.73
CA MET A 1 15.01 -18.83 -7.38
C MET A 1 14.31 -17.47 -7.33
N ALA A 2 14.84 -16.39 -7.93
CA ALA A 2 14.17 -15.07 -7.85
C ALA A 2 12.84 -15.02 -8.62
N GLU A 3 12.79 -15.57 -9.85
CA GLU A 3 11.55 -15.66 -10.64
C GLU A 3 10.50 -16.55 -9.95
N ASP A 4 10.93 -17.65 -9.33
CA ASP A 4 10.03 -18.56 -8.59
C ASP A 4 9.41 -17.89 -7.37
N LEU A 5 10.20 -17.09 -6.63
CA LEU A 5 9.70 -16.28 -5.52
C LEU A 5 8.66 -15.26 -5.99
N THR A 6 8.97 -14.48 -7.04
CA THR A 6 8.05 -13.47 -7.58
C THR A 6 6.74 -14.12 -8.02
N ARG A 7 6.77 -15.26 -8.73
CA ARG A 7 5.54 -15.97 -9.11
C ARG A 7 4.76 -16.51 -7.92
N ALA A 8 5.43 -17.03 -6.89
CA ALA A 8 4.78 -17.46 -5.67
C ALA A 8 4.08 -16.29 -4.97
N LEU A 9 4.73 -15.12 -4.88
CA LEU A 9 4.15 -13.91 -4.30
C LEU A 9 2.95 -13.40 -5.10
N GLN A 10 3.06 -13.33 -6.42
CA GLN A 10 1.97 -12.95 -7.32
C GLN A 10 0.75 -13.84 -7.13
N ALA A 11 0.93 -15.16 -7.03
CA ALA A 11 -0.18 -16.08 -6.81
C ALA A 11 -0.89 -15.84 -5.46
N GLN A 12 -0.12 -15.56 -4.41
CA GLN A 12 -0.67 -15.28 -3.07
C GLN A 12 -1.33 -13.90 -3.01
N GLY A 13 -0.75 -12.89 -3.67
CA GLY A 13 -1.32 -11.56 -3.82
C GLY A 13 -2.66 -11.58 -4.57
N LEU A 14 -2.76 -12.35 -5.66
CA LEU A 14 -4.00 -12.53 -6.41
C LEU A 14 -5.09 -13.17 -5.55
N ASP A 15 -4.76 -14.21 -4.78
CA ASP A 15 -5.73 -14.84 -3.89
C ASP A 15 -6.30 -13.87 -2.85
N ILE A 16 -5.44 -13.04 -2.22
CA ILE A 16 -5.88 -11.99 -1.29
C ILE A 16 -6.77 -10.97 -2.01
N LEU A 17 -6.35 -10.52 -3.20
CA LEU A 17 -7.06 -9.54 -4.01
C LEU A 17 -8.45 -10.03 -4.40
N LEU A 18 -8.62 -11.32 -4.69
CA LEU A 18 -9.93 -11.91 -4.99
C LEU A 18 -10.85 -11.99 -3.76
N GLN A 19 -10.32 -12.12 -2.54
CA GLN A 19 -11.15 -12.00 -1.34
C GLN A 19 -11.60 -10.56 -1.10
N ILE A 20 -10.70 -9.59 -1.32
CA ILE A 20 -11.05 -8.17 -1.28
C ILE A 20 -12.14 -7.88 -2.31
N ASP A 21 -11.97 -8.36 -3.56
CA ASP A 21 -12.93 -8.16 -4.64
C ASP A 21 -14.32 -8.69 -4.28
N LYS A 22 -14.41 -9.90 -3.72
CA LYS A 22 -15.68 -10.50 -3.28
C LYS A 22 -16.40 -9.63 -2.25
N ILE A 23 -15.67 -9.12 -1.24
CA ILE A 23 -16.24 -8.26 -0.20
C ILE A 23 -16.68 -6.93 -0.80
N CYS A 24 -15.83 -6.29 -1.60
CA CYS A 24 -16.13 -5.03 -2.26
C CYS A 24 -17.36 -5.14 -3.17
N GLN A 25 -17.47 -6.20 -3.97
CA GLN A 25 -18.65 -6.44 -4.80
C GLN A 25 -19.91 -6.64 -3.96
N LYS A 26 -19.85 -7.50 -2.92
CA LYS A 26 -21.00 -7.80 -2.06
C LYS A 26 -21.54 -6.56 -1.35
N TYR A 27 -20.65 -5.66 -0.93
CA TYR A 27 -21.00 -4.44 -0.20
C TYR A 27 -21.09 -3.20 -1.10
N SER A 28 -20.95 -3.36 -2.42
CA SER A 28 -20.97 -2.25 -3.40
C SER A 28 -19.96 -1.15 -3.09
N ILE A 29 -18.76 -1.54 -2.67
CA ILE A 29 -17.65 -0.66 -2.30
C ILE A 29 -16.71 -0.55 -3.50
N PRO A 30 -16.58 0.63 -4.14
CA PRO A 30 -15.63 0.83 -5.22
C PRO A 30 -14.19 0.78 -4.71
N TYR A 31 -13.35 0.05 -5.43
CA TYR A 31 -11.89 0.10 -5.31
C TYR A 31 -11.28 0.02 -6.72
N TYR A 32 -10.01 0.35 -6.83
CA TYR A 32 -9.29 0.33 -8.09
C TYR A 32 -7.91 -0.28 -7.85
N LEU A 33 -7.46 -1.16 -8.75
CA LEU A 33 -6.02 -1.47 -8.86
C LEU A 33 -5.29 -0.16 -9.14
N PHE A 34 -4.12 0.02 -8.56
CA PHE A 34 -3.36 1.26 -8.69
C PHE A 34 -1.85 1.01 -8.82
N TYR A 35 -1.09 2.08 -9.06
CA TYR A 35 0.38 2.04 -9.21
C TYR A 35 0.85 0.92 -10.16
N GLY A 36 1.75 0.05 -9.68
CA GLY A 36 2.34 -1.04 -10.46
C GLY A 36 1.30 -2.05 -10.89
N THR A 37 0.27 -2.27 -10.07
CA THR A 37 -0.81 -3.22 -10.33
C THR A 37 -1.74 -2.75 -11.44
N GLU A 38 -2.13 -1.46 -11.46
CA GLU A 38 -2.89 -0.89 -12.61
C GLU A 38 -2.05 -0.92 -13.89
N LEU A 39 -0.76 -0.59 -13.79
CA LEU A 39 0.16 -0.65 -14.92
C LEU A 39 0.29 -2.07 -15.47
N GLY A 40 0.40 -3.06 -14.60
CA GLY A 40 0.37 -4.48 -14.96
C GLY A 40 -0.89 -4.84 -15.72
N ALA A 41 -2.06 -4.54 -15.15
CA ALA A 41 -3.35 -4.83 -15.76
C ALA A 41 -3.46 -4.23 -17.17
N VAL A 42 -3.10 -2.95 -17.34
CA VAL A 42 -3.25 -2.23 -18.61
C VAL A 42 -2.22 -2.65 -19.66
N ARG A 43 -0.96 -2.85 -19.26
CA ARG A 43 0.15 -3.09 -20.21
C ARG A 43 0.42 -4.57 -20.48
N HIS A 44 0.20 -5.43 -19.49
CA HIS A 44 0.54 -6.86 -19.54
C HIS A 44 -0.68 -7.78 -19.41
N GLY A 45 -1.85 -7.27 -19.03
CA GLY A 45 -3.05 -8.09 -18.77
C GLY A 45 -2.94 -8.95 -17.50
N GLY A 46 -2.04 -8.57 -16.59
CA GLY A 46 -1.67 -9.33 -15.40
C GLY A 46 -0.55 -8.62 -14.64
N TYR A 47 0.24 -9.34 -13.86
CA TYR A 47 1.38 -8.74 -13.17
C TYR A 47 2.45 -8.24 -14.15
N ILE A 48 3.19 -7.20 -13.73
CA ILE A 48 4.48 -6.90 -14.35
C ILE A 48 5.42 -8.06 -13.97
N PRO A 49 6.17 -8.67 -14.91
CA PRO A 49 6.87 -9.93 -14.65
C PRO A 49 7.88 -9.91 -13.49
N TRP A 50 8.42 -8.74 -13.16
CA TRP A 50 9.41 -8.54 -12.10
C TRP A 50 8.82 -7.81 -10.87
N ASP A 51 7.51 -7.56 -10.85
CA ASP A 51 6.83 -6.89 -9.74
C ASP A 51 5.96 -7.90 -8.99
N ASP A 52 6.01 -7.87 -7.66
CA ASP A 52 5.25 -8.76 -6.77
C ASP A 52 4.29 -7.98 -5.86
N ASP A 53 4.28 -6.64 -5.98
CA ASP A 53 3.38 -5.77 -5.25
C ASP A 53 1.95 -5.80 -5.77
N VAL A 54 1.00 -5.71 -4.84
CA VAL A 54 -0.41 -5.50 -5.12
C VAL A 54 -0.88 -4.28 -4.34
N ASP A 55 -1.13 -3.20 -5.07
CA ASP A 55 -1.62 -1.94 -4.55
C ASP A 55 -3.05 -1.69 -5.04
N ILE A 56 -3.94 -1.40 -4.10
CA ILE A 56 -5.28 -0.91 -4.42
C ILE A 56 -5.55 0.43 -3.76
N VAL A 57 -6.37 1.23 -4.42
CA VAL A 57 -6.88 2.49 -3.89
C VAL A 57 -8.39 2.45 -3.67
N LEU A 58 -8.82 3.12 -2.61
CA LEU A 58 -10.23 3.39 -2.31
C LEU A 58 -10.36 4.87 -1.95
N TYR A 59 -11.46 5.54 -2.29
CA TYR A 59 -11.71 6.85 -1.69
C TYR A 59 -11.87 6.71 -0.18
N ARG A 60 -11.49 7.74 0.59
CA ARG A 60 -11.58 7.70 2.06
C ARG A 60 -12.90 7.13 2.60
N LYS A 61 -14.04 7.56 2.04
CA LYS A 61 -15.36 7.05 2.47
C LYS A 61 -15.51 5.54 2.23
N ASP A 62 -15.01 5.05 1.10
CA ASP A 62 -15.14 3.66 0.64
C ASP A 62 -14.12 2.78 1.39
N PHE A 63 -12.97 3.35 1.75
CA PHE A 63 -11.98 2.74 2.64
C PHE A 63 -12.55 2.47 4.03
N GLU A 64 -13.24 3.43 4.65
CA GLU A 64 -13.89 3.21 5.95
C GLU A 64 -15.03 2.19 5.83
N ALA A 65 -15.84 2.26 4.76
CA ALA A 65 -16.89 1.27 4.49
C ALA A 65 -16.30 -0.14 4.30
N PHE A 66 -15.14 -0.26 3.66
CA PHE A 66 -14.43 -1.54 3.50
C PHE A 66 -13.96 -2.08 4.84
N LYS A 67 -13.40 -1.24 5.73
CA LYS A 67 -13.01 -1.66 7.08
C LYS A 67 -14.21 -2.23 7.85
N GLU A 68 -15.36 -1.58 7.81
CA GLU A 68 -16.60 -2.07 8.45
C GLU A 68 -17.07 -3.40 7.84
N ALA A 69 -17.13 -3.49 6.50
CA ALA A 69 -17.53 -4.70 5.79
C ALA A 69 -16.60 -5.89 6.09
N TRP A 70 -15.29 -5.64 6.08
CA TRP A 70 -14.27 -6.64 6.38
C TRP A 70 -14.37 -7.13 7.83
N GLN A 71 -14.61 -6.25 8.80
CA GLN A 71 -14.79 -6.67 10.20
C GLN A 71 -16.04 -7.53 10.39
N LYS A 72 -17.11 -7.24 9.63
CA LYS A 72 -18.36 -7.99 9.70
C LYS A 72 -18.25 -9.38 9.07
N GLU A 73 -17.53 -9.51 7.96
CA GLU A 73 -17.42 -10.75 7.19
C GLU A 73 -15.98 -11.12 6.86
N LYS A 74 -15.11 -11.06 7.88
CA LYS A 74 -13.69 -11.40 7.73
C LYS A 74 -13.55 -12.83 7.19
N PRO A 75 -12.94 -13.04 6.01
CA PRO A 75 -12.68 -14.38 5.51
C PRO A 75 -11.71 -15.13 6.46
N ALA A 76 -11.90 -16.44 6.58
CA ALA A 76 -10.97 -17.29 7.33
C ALA A 76 -9.60 -17.34 6.61
N GLY A 77 -8.50 -17.29 7.37
CA GLY A 77 -7.16 -17.29 6.79
C GLY A 77 -6.65 -15.92 6.33
N TYR A 78 -7.31 -14.82 6.70
CA TYR A 78 -6.87 -13.46 6.39
C TYR A 78 -7.01 -12.54 7.60
N PHE A 79 -6.13 -11.54 7.65
CA PHE A 79 -6.02 -10.58 8.73
C PHE A 79 -6.00 -9.14 8.20
N TYR A 80 -6.85 -8.28 8.77
CA TYR A 80 -6.82 -6.84 8.52
C TYR A 80 -5.77 -6.24 9.43
N GLN A 81 -4.68 -5.73 8.86
CA GLN A 81 -3.58 -5.13 9.60
C GLN A 81 -3.58 -3.61 9.43
N ASP A 82 -3.82 -2.93 10.55
CA ASP A 82 -3.60 -1.50 10.74
C ASP A 82 -3.04 -1.26 12.16
N THR A 83 -2.82 0.01 12.53
CA THR A 83 -2.25 0.33 13.86
C THR A 83 -3.20 0.09 15.04
N GLU A 84 -4.46 -0.26 14.80
CA GLU A 84 -5.46 -0.56 15.84
C GLU A 84 -5.58 -2.07 16.07
N THR A 85 -5.54 -2.84 14.99
CA THR A 85 -5.66 -4.31 14.97
C THR A 85 -4.34 -5.03 15.26
N ASP A 86 -3.20 -4.40 14.97
CA ASP A 86 -1.86 -4.93 15.23
C ASP A 86 -0.95 -3.85 15.85
N PRO A 87 -0.86 -3.77 17.19
CA PRO A 87 -0.09 -2.73 17.88
C PRO A 87 1.42 -2.72 17.58
N GLY A 88 1.98 -3.83 17.10
CA GLY A 88 3.37 -3.90 16.64
C GLY A 88 3.57 -3.26 15.28
N TYR A 89 2.54 -3.32 14.43
CA TYR A 89 2.52 -2.66 13.12
C TYR A 89 2.22 -1.16 13.27
N ARG A 90 3.23 -0.32 13.00
CA ARG A 90 3.14 1.14 13.23
C ARG A 90 2.98 1.97 11.95
N LEU A 91 3.12 1.37 10.78
CA LEU A 91 2.92 2.06 9.51
C LEU A 91 1.43 2.42 9.32
N LYS A 92 1.16 3.45 8.53
CA LYS A 92 -0.21 3.98 8.29
C LYS A 92 -0.84 3.48 6.99
N ILE A 93 -0.15 2.62 6.27
CA ILE A 93 -0.69 1.89 5.13
C ILE A 93 -1.43 0.69 5.70
N THR A 94 -2.64 0.41 5.23
CA THR A 94 -3.39 -0.77 5.69
C THR A 94 -3.03 -1.95 4.82
N LYS A 95 -2.85 -3.11 5.43
CA LYS A 95 -2.56 -4.36 4.73
C LYS A 95 -3.65 -5.37 4.99
N ILE A 96 -4.12 -6.05 3.95
CA ILE A 96 -4.78 -7.34 4.13
C ILE A 96 -3.72 -8.41 4.03
N ARG A 97 -3.52 -9.15 5.12
CA ARG A 97 -2.52 -10.21 5.24
C ARG A 97 -3.17 -11.57 5.07
N LYS A 98 -2.43 -12.54 4.51
CA LYS A 98 -2.83 -13.95 4.49
C LYS A 98 -2.19 -14.70 5.66
N ASP A 99 -3.03 -15.33 6.48
CA ASP A 99 -2.61 -16.17 7.60
C ASP A 99 -1.89 -17.42 7.04
N GLY A 100 -1.03 -18.05 7.84
CA GLY A 100 -0.29 -19.24 7.38
C GLY A 100 0.81 -18.95 6.35
N THR A 101 1.16 -17.68 6.10
CA THR A 101 2.24 -17.29 5.17
C THR A 101 3.22 -16.35 5.86
N ALA A 102 4.36 -16.07 5.22
CA ALA A 102 5.33 -15.09 5.68
C ALA A 102 6.03 -14.39 4.52
N LEU A 103 6.12 -13.07 4.61
CA LEU A 103 7.02 -12.22 3.84
C LEU A 103 7.59 -11.16 4.80
N VAL A 104 8.74 -11.45 5.40
CA VAL A 104 9.32 -10.67 6.49
C VAL A 104 10.26 -9.62 5.92
N GLU A 105 9.92 -8.35 6.08
CA GLU A 105 10.84 -7.25 5.74
C GLU A 105 12.01 -7.22 6.75
N PRO A 106 13.28 -7.11 6.31
CA PRO A 106 14.45 -7.15 7.21
C PRO A 106 14.41 -6.16 8.38
N LYS A 107 13.77 -5.01 8.18
CA LYS A 107 13.62 -3.96 9.18
C LYS A 107 12.67 -4.33 10.32
N PHE A 108 11.73 -5.22 10.06
CA PHE A 108 10.68 -5.58 11.01
C PHE A 108 10.82 -7.01 11.55
N LYS A 109 11.91 -7.72 11.23
CA LYS A 109 12.14 -9.12 11.64
C LYS A 109 12.03 -9.37 13.15
N ASP A 110 12.35 -8.37 13.97
CA ASP A 110 12.33 -8.46 15.44
C ASP A 110 11.06 -7.85 16.05
N VAL A 111 10.12 -7.40 15.22
CA VAL A 111 8.86 -6.76 15.63
C VAL A 111 7.77 -7.81 15.73
N GLN A 112 7.12 -7.85 16.90
CA GLN A 112 5.94 -8.68 17.14
C GLN A 112 4.73 -8.08 16.43
N MET A 113 4.48 -8.54 15.21
CA MET A 113 3.36 -8.14 14.35
C MET A 113 3.06 -9.28 13.36
N HIS A 114 1.96 -9.17 12.62
CA HIS A 114 1.64 -10.13 11.56
C HIS A 114 2.56 -9.93 10.34
N HIS A 115 3.22 -11.02 9.89
CA HIS A 115 4.23 -11.00 8.82
C HIS A 115 3.79 -11.70 7.52
N GLY A 116 2.55 -12.16 7.40
CA GLY A 116 2.04 -12.80 6.18
C GLY A 116 2.13 -11.95 4.92
N ILE A 117 2.04 -12.59 3.75
CA ILE A 117 1.96 -11.93 2.44
C ILE A 117 0.75 -11.00 2.41
N TRP A 118 0.83 -9.90 1.68
CA TRP A 118 -0.17 -8.82 1.77
C TRP A 118 -0.62 -8.25 0.43
N VAL A 119 -1.74 -7.53 0.51
CA VAL A 119 -2.17 -6.49 -0.45
C VAL A 119 -2.20 -5.17 0.30
N ASP A 120 -1.63 -4.11 -0.28
CA ASP A 120 -1.60 -2.77 0.29
C ASP A 120 -2.84 -1.96 -0.13
N LEU A 121 -3.47 -1.31 0.86
CA LEU A 121 -4.68 -0.50 0.70
C LEU A 121 -4.36 0.96 0.96
N PHE A 122 -4.53 1.79 -0.07
CA PHE A 122 -4.28 3.22 -0.02
C PHE A 122 -5.58 4.02 -0.07
N PRO A 123 -5.83 4.91 0.90
CA PRO A 123 -6.94 5.84 0.82
C PRO A 123 -6.62 7.03 -0.09
N LEU A 124 -7.50 7.33 -1.04
CA LEU A 124 -7.51 8.59 -1.77
C LEU A 124 -8.29 9.62 -0.97
N ASP A 125 -7.55 10.61 -0.48
CA ASP A 125 -8.05 11.68 0.37
C ASP A 125 -8.55 12.88 -0.43
N ASP A 126 -9.43 13.66 0.20
CA ASP A 126 -9.96 14.89 -0.40
C ASP A 126 -8.86 15.92 -0.62
N TYR A 127 -8.80 16.46 -1.83
CA TYR A 127 -7.83 17.46 -2.22
C TYR A 127 -8.04 18.77 -1.46
N VAL A 128 -6.99 19.30 -0.84
CA VAL A 128 -7.03 20.59 -0.11
C VAL A 128 -6.69 21.74 -1.05
N LYS A 129 -7.63 22.70 -1.22
CA LYS A 129 -7.46 23.85 -2.14
C LYS A 129 -6.28 24.75 -1.77
N ASN A 130 -6.04 24.95 -0.48
CA ASN A 130 -4.93 25.78 -0.03
C ASN A 130 -3.62 24.99 -0.14
N GLY A 131 -2.78 25.36 -1.11
CA GLY A 131 -1.52 24.67 -1.40
C GLY A 131 -0.53 24.63 -0.22
N PHE A 132 -0.51 25.67 0.62
CA PHE A 132 0.34 25.71 1.82
C PHE A 132 -0.15 24.73 2.90
N LEU A 133 -1.44 24.73 3.21
CA LEU A 133 -2.00 23.79 4.19
C LEU A 133 -1.93 22.34 3.69
N ARG A 134 -2.10 22.12 2.38
CA ARG A 134 -1.85 20.82 1.76
C ARG A 134 -0.40 20.36 1.99
N ARG A 135 0.57 21.26 1.74
CA ARG A 135 2.00 20.99 1.97
C ARG A 135 2.29 20.64 3.42
N ILE A 136 1.64 21.29 4.39
CA ILE A 136 1.80 20.92 5.80
C ILE A 136 1.29 19.49 6.04
N GLY A 137 0.13 19.12 5.49
CA GLY A 137 -0.40 17.76 5.63
C GLY A 137 0.51 16.68 5.05
N GLU A 138 1.06 16.92 3.86
CA GLU A 138 2.09 16.09 3.23
C GLU A 138 3.32 15.91 4.14
N LEU A 139 3.85 17.01 4.68
CA LEU A 139 5.01 16.98 5.58
C LEU A 139 4.69 16.24 6.89
N VAL A 140 3.50 16.42 7.44
CA VAL A 140 3.05 15.70 8.64
C VAL A 140 3.03 14.19 8.39
N ALA A 141 2.49 13.74 7.25
CA ALA A 141 2.49 12.33 6.86
C ALA A 141 3.93 11.80 6.65
N MET A 142 4.77 12.56 5.93
CA MET A 142 6.17 12.19 5.67
C MET A 142 7.00 12.07 6.95
N PHE A 143 6.88 13.02 7.89
CA PHE A 143 7.64 12.96 9.14
C PHE A 143 7.13 11.86 10.08
N ASP A 144 5.82 11.58 10.11
CA ASP A 144 5.26 10.43 10.85
C ASP A 144 5.83 9.11 10.32
N TYR A 145 5.77 8.91 9.00
CA TYR A 145 6.29 7.71 8.35
C TYR A 145 7.79 7.51 8.59
N ASN A 146 8.59 8.58 8.45
CA ASN A 146 10.02 8.53 8.71
C ASN A 146 10.35 8.25 10.18
N ALA A 147 9.56 8.78 11.11
CA ALA A 147 9.71 8.53 12.54
C ALA A 147 9.44 7.07 12.91
N VAL A 148 8.40 6.47 12.33
CA VAL A 148 8.07 5.04 12.52
C VAL A 148 9.17 4.13 11.99
N ARG A 149 9.82 4.54 10.90
CA ARG A 149 10.91 3.81 10.28
C ARG A 149 12.28 4.19 10.85
N ASP A 150 12.38 5.06 11.85
CA ASP A 150 13.67 5.60 12.33
C ASP A 150 14.60 6.02 11.16
N TYR A 151 14.02 6.63 10.13
CA TYR A 151 14.77 7.06 8.96
C TYR A 151 15.69 8.22 9.34
N LEU A 152 16.99 8.04 9.10
CA LEU A 152 18.03 9.04 9.35
C LEU A 152 18.93 9.12 8.11
N PRO A 153 18.81 10.17 7.29
CA PRO A 153 19.75 10.40 6.21
C PRO A 153 21.11 10.83 6.78
N GLY A 154 22.18 10.57 6.03
CA GLY A 154 23.52 11.05 6.38
C GLY A 154 23.68 12.58 6.33
N GLY A 155 24.81 13.06 6.85
CA GLY A 155 25.21 14.47 6.77
C GLY A 155 24.35 15.42 7.61
N VAL A 156 24.25 16.68 7.18
CA VAL A 156 23.56 17.76 7.91
C VAL A 156 22.06 17.49 8.13
N ARG A 157 21.44 16.66 7.28
CA ARG A 157 20.03 16.28 7.39
C ARG A 157 19.78 15.33 8.57
N ASN A 158 20.79 14.62 9.06
CA ASN A 158 20.66 13.71 10.20
C ASN A 158 20.07 14.42 11.43
N LEU A 159 20.57 15.63 11.75
CA LEU A 159 20.08 16.40 12.90
C LEU A 159 18.59 16.76 12.78
N LEU A 160 18.17 17.22 11.59
CA LEU A 160 16.76 17.55 11.33
C LEU A 160 15.86 16.32 11.49
N TYR A 161 16.26 15.19 10.93
CA TYR A 161 15.47 13.96 11.00
C TYR A 161 15.49 13.34 12.40
N GLY A 162 16.59 13.46 13.15
CA GLY A 162 16.64 13.05 14.55
C GLY A 162 15.65 13.84 15.43
N ILE A 163 15.54 15.15 15.22
CA ILE A 163 14.60 16.02 15.93
C ILE A 163 13.15 15.68 15.53
N THR A 164 12.87 15.64 14.21
CA THR A 164 11.51 15.36 13.73
C THR A 164 11.06 13.95 14.10
N ASN A 165 11.93 12.94 14.02
CA ASN A 165 11.61 11.59 14.48
C ASN A 165 11.19 11.59 15.96
N ARG A 166 11.91 12.28 16.85
CA ARG A 166 11.53 12.39 18.27
C ARG A 166 10.16 13.02 18.46
N ILE A 167 9.85 14.07 17.70
CA ILE A 167 8.58 14.80 17.77
C ILE A 167 7.41 13.95 17.25
N PHE A 168 7.60 13.25 16.13
CA PHE A 168 6.54 12.53 15.43
C PHE A 168 6.35 11.08 15.90
N ARG A 169 7.33 10.47 16.60
CA ARG A 169 7.31 9.05 17.03
C ARG A 169 6.03 8.60 17.75
N SER A 170 5.38 9.50 18.48
CA SER A 170 4.15 9.18 19.23
C SER A 170 2.90 9.07 18.34
N GLY A 171 2.96 9.53 17.08
CA GLY A 171 1.84 9.67 16.17
C GLY A 171 0.80 10.71 16.60
N LYS A 172 1.03 11.47 17.68
CA LYS A 172 0.06 12.44 18.22
C LYS A 172 -0.20 13.60 17.24
N ILE A 173 0.85 14.10 16.59
CA ILE A 173 0.74 15.20 15.61
C ILE A 173 -0.01 14.74 14.37
N TYR A 174 0.35 13.57 13.83
CA TYR A 174 -0.37 12.96 12.71
C TYR A 174 -1.86 12.81 13.03
N ARG A 175 -2.20 12.18 14.17
CA ARG A 175 -3.60 12.01 14.59
C ARG A 175 -4.31 13.34 14.78
N TRP A 176 -3.68 14.32 15.42
CA TRP A 176 -4.28 15.64 15.61
C TRP A 176 -4.56 16.33 14.28
N TRP A 177 -3.58 16.35 13.37
CA TRP A 177 -3.73 16.96 12.06
C TRP A 177 -4.86 16.32 11.26
N PHE A 178 -4.80 15.01 11.04
CA PHE A 178 -5.76 14.32 10.18
C PHE A 178 -7.16 14.15 10.81
N ARG A 179 -7.29 14.15 12.14
CA ARG A 179 -8.62 14.03 12.82
C ARG A 179 -9.25 15.38 13.17
N LYS A 180 -8.47 16.44 13.38
CA LYS A 180 -9.01 17.72 13.89
C LYS A 180 -8.85 18.89 12.93
N VAL A 181 -7.80 18.91 12.11
CA VAL A 181 -7.50 20.02 11.19
C VAL A 181 -7.94 19.68 9.77
N PHE A 182 -7.40 18.60 9.20
CA PHE A 182 -7.60 18.20 7.81
C PHE A 182 -9.08 18.13 7.36
N PRO A 183 -10.04 17.60 8.16
CA PRO A 183 -11.44 17.53 7.76
C PRO A 183 -12.12 18.90 7.66
N LYS A 184 -11.59 19.92 8.34
CA LYS A 184 -12.15 21.29 8.35
C LYS A 184 -11.60 22.17 7.23
N LEU A 185 -10.58 21.70 6.50
CA LEU A 185 -9.96 22.47 5.42
C LEU A 185 -10.86 22.49 4.19
N LYS A 186 -10.86 23.61 3.47
CA LYS A 186 -11.62 23.75 2.22
C LYS A 186 -11.13 22.75 1.16
N LYS A 187 -12.03 21.90 0.68
CA LYS A 187 -11.75 20.84 -0.29
C LYS A 187 -12.05 21.25 -1.73
N ASP A 188 -11.44 20.54 -2.65
CA ASP A 188 -11.79 20.52 -4.07
C ASP A 188 -12.43 19.18 -4.43
N ASP A 189 -13.73 19.21 -4.67
CA ASP A 189 -14.50 18.01 -4.94
C ASP A 189 -14.23 17.43 -6.33
N SER A 190 -13.54 18.18 -7.22
CA SER A 190 -13.12 17.67 -8.54
C SER A 190 -11.85 16.83 -8.47
N MET A 191 -11.10 16.90 -7.37
CA MET A 191 -9.79 16.30 -7.20
C MET A 191 -9.73 15.37 -5.98
N CYS A 192 -8.76 14.47 -5.99
CA CYS A 192 -8.32 13.69 -4.85
C CYS A 192 -6.79 13.56 -4.87
N SER A 193 -6.21 13.21 -3.72
CA SER A 193 -4.77 13.02 -3.59
C SER A 193 -4.48 11.72 -2.85
N ASP A 194 -3.44 11.00 -3.26
CA ASP A 194 -2.78 10.11 -2.32
C ASP A 194 -1.78 10.94 -1.50
N ILE A 195 -2.10 11.18 -0.23
CA ILE A 195 -1.22 11.91 0.67
C ILE A 195 -0.08 11.01 1.16
N ASN A 196 -0.29 9.69 1.20
CA ASN A 196 0.72 8.73 1.66
C ASN A 196 1.86 8.57 0.66
N SER A 197 1.63 8.73 -0.66
CA SER A 197 2.71 8.71 -1.66
C SER A 197 3.82 9.72 -1.36
N PHE A 198 3.50 10.82 -0.68
CA PHE A 198 4.47 11.85 -0.33
C PHE A 198 5.53 11.35 0.67
N THR A 199 5.25 10.26 1.39
CA THR A 199 6.25 9.56 2.21
C THR A 199 7.39 8.97 1.37
N PHE A 200 7.14 8.72 0.08
CA PHE A 200 8.12 8.29 -0.91
C PHE A 200 8.63 9.45 -1.78
N SER A 201 8.39 10.71 -1.36
CA SER A 201 8.72 11.93 -2.10
C SER A 201 7.97 12.12 -3.43
N HIS A 202 6.87 11.40 -3.64
CA HIS A 202 6.00 11.54 -4.81
C HIS A 202 4.71 12.26 -4.43
N ARG A 203 4.25 13.20 -5.26
CA ARG A 203 2.93 13.81 -5.12
C ARG A 203 2.03 13.29 -6.22
N TYR A 204 0.97 12.58 -5.84
CA TYR A 204 -0.01 12.07 -6.78
C TYR A 204 -1.37 12.70 -6.52
N ASP A 205 -1.74 13.63 -7.41
CA ASP A 205 -3.04 14.28 -7.44
C ASP A 205 -3.79 13.81 -8.69
N PHE A 206 -5.06 13.48 -8.53
CA PHE A 206 -5.89 12.96 -9.60
C PHE A 206 -7.20 13.73 -9.69
N LYS A 207 -7.71 13.89 -10.92
CA LYS A 207 -9.11 14.27 -11.07
C LYS A 207 -9.99 13.08 -10.72
N ARG A 208 -11.09 13.32 -9.99
CA ARG A 208 -12.03 12.26 -9.64
C ARG A 208 -12.69 11.65 -10.87
N GLU A 209 -12.91 12.44 -11.92
CA GLU A 209 -13.47 11.98 -13.19
C GLU A 209 -12.60 10.91 -13.89
N TRP A 210 -11.30 10.85 -13.58
CA TRP A 210 -10.41 9.83 -14.15
C TRP A 210 -10.63 8.46 -13.53
N LEU A 211 -10.91 8.41 -12.22
CA LEU A 211 -11.29 7.17 -11.56
C LEU A 211 -12.72 6.79 -11.93
N GLY A 212 -13.62 7.78 -11.92
CA GLY A 212 -14.97 7.66 -12.47
C GLY A 212 -15.77 6.53 -11.82
N LYS A 213 -16.45 5.73 -12.64
CA LYS A 213 -17.11 4.49 -12.18
C LYS A 213 -16.19 3.28 -12.17
N GLY A 214 -14.95 3.45 -12.65
CA GLY A 214 -14.04 2.36 -12.95
C GLY A 214 -14.47 1.54 -14.15
N LYS A 215 -13.54 0.72 -14.63
CA LYS A 215 -13.80 -0.32 -15.63
C LYS A 215 -13.10 -1.59 -15.20
N ARG A 216 -13.67 -2.75 -15.51
CA ARG A 216 -12.99 -4.02 -15.27
C ARG A 216 -12.17 -4.43 -16.49
N VAL A 217 -10.94 -4.86 -16.26
CA VAL A 217 -10.00 -5.33 -17.30
C VAL A 217 -9.42 -6.69 -16.87
N PRO A 218 -8.90 -7.49 -17.81
CA PRO A 218 -8.20 -8.73 -17.47
C PRO A 218 -6.97 -8.47 -16.61
N PHE A 219 -6.83 -9.26 -15.54
CA PHE A 219 -5.65 -9.33 -14.69
C PHE A 219 -5.54 -10.77 -14.18
N GLU A 220 -4.53 -11.51 -14.64
CA GLU A 220 -4.30 -12.93 -14.26
C GLU A 220 -5.53 -13.84 -14.48
N GLY A 221 -6.26 -13.60 -15.58
CA GLY A 221 -7.45 -14.37 -15.95
C GLY A 221 -8.75 -13.90 -15.29
N GLU A 222 -8.67 -12.98 -14.32
CA GLU A 222 -9.82 -12.41 -13.63
C GLU A 222 -10.12 -11.00 -14.14
N MET A 223 -11.36 -10.54 -14.01
CA MET A 223 -11.76 -9.19 -14.43
C MET A 223 -11.75 -8.27 -13.22
N LEU A 224 -10.73 -7.42 -13.05
CA LEU A 224 -10.57 -6.57 -11.87
C LEU A 224 -10.67 -5.07 -12.19
N PRO A 225 -11.15 -4.23 -11.24
CA PRO A 225 -11.43 -2.83 -11.50
C PRO A 225 -10.15 -1.99 -11.58
N VAL A 226 -9.99 -1.25 -12.66
CA VAL A 226 -9.01 -0.16 -12.82
C VAL A 226 -9.76 1.17 -12.98
N SER A 227 -9.04 2.29 -12.94
CA SER A 227 -9.66 3.60 -13.17
C SER A 227 -10.29 3.69 -14.57
N GLU A 228 -11.35 4.47 -14.71
CA GLU A 228 -12.06 4.62 -16.00
C GLU A 228 -11.11 5.17 -17.09
N GLN A 229 -10.28 6.14 -16.71
CA GLN A 229 -9.24 6.76 -17.54
C GLN A 229 -7.82 6.37 -17.08
N SER A 230 -7.51 5.07 -17.05
CA SER A 230 -6.18 4.55 -16.64
C SER A 230 -4.98 5.20 -17.32
N ASP A 231 -5.11 5.63 -18.57
CA ASP A 231 -4.01 6.35 -19.24
C ASP A 231 -3.64 7.66 -18.52
N ALA A 232 -4.63 8.38 -18.00
CA ALA A 232 -4.41 9.63 -17.28
C ALA A 232 -3.78 9.39 -15.89
N THR A 233 -4.26 8.39 -15.14
CA THR A 233 -3.69 8.04 -13.82
C THR A 233 -2.27 7.52 -13.96
N LEU A 234 -2.01 6.63 -14.91
CA LEU A 234 -0.69 6.06 -15.15
C LEU A 234 0.33 7.10 -15.64
N LYS A 235 -0.08 8.09 -16.45
CA LYS A 235 0.80 9.22 -16.82
C LYS A 235 1.19 10.09 -15.63
N VAL A 236 0.29 10.28 -14.66
CA VAL A 236 0.63 10.99 -13.40
C VAL A 236 1.65 10.21 -12.59
N CYS A 237 1.52 8.88 -12.52
CA CYS A 237 2.42 8.04 -11.73
C CYS A 237 3.80 7.83 -12.40
N TYR A 238 3.83 7.61 -13.71
CA TYR A 238 5.00 7.07 -14.41
C TYR A 238 5.44 7.85 -15.65
N GLY A 239 4.65 8.82 -16.13
CA GLY A 239 4.92 9.52 -17.38
C GLY A 239 4.73 8.61 -18.59
N ASP A 240 5.80 8.34 -19.34
CA ASP A 240 5.78 7.37 -20.46
C ASP A 240 5.86 5.93 -19.93
N TYR A 241 4.72 5.42 -19.49
CA TYR A 241 4.61 4.11 -18.85
C TYR A 241 4.58 2.93 -19.84
N MET A 242 4.35 3.18 -21.13
CA MET A 242 4.31 2.11 -22.13
C MET A 242 5.72 1.66 -22.53
N THR A 243 6.69 2.56 -22.44
CA THR A 243 8.11 2.22 -22.59
C THR A 243 8.58 1.40 -21.39
N LEU A 244 9.13 0.21 -21.65
CA LEU A 244 9.70 -0.62 -20.59
C LEU A 244 10.96 0.04 -20.02
N PRO A 245 11.20 -0.05 -18.70
CA PRO A 245 12.48 0.37 -18.14
C PRO A 245 13.61 -0.53 -18.70
N PRO A 246 14.87 -0.05 -18.71
CA PRO A 246 16.03 -0.86 -19.04
C PRO A 246 16.05 -2.18 -18.27
N LYS A 247 16.60 -3.25 -18.86
CA LYS A 247 16.57 -4.61 -18.29
C LYS A 247 17.18 -4.67 -16.88
N GLU A 248 18.18 -3.84 -16.61
CA GLU A 248 18.88 -3.76 -15.33
C GLU A 248 18.00 -3.17 -14.20
N LYS A 249 16.92 -2.49 -14.57
CA LYS A 249 15.90 -1.95 -13.65
C LYS A 249 14.64 -2.81 -13.60
N GLN A 250 14.58 -3.92 -14.35
CA GLN A 250 13.47 -4.89 -14.33
C GLN A 250 13.71 -5.91 -13.21
N VAL A 251 13.70 -5.44 -11.97
CA VAL A 251 13.97 -6.26 -10.77
C VAL A 251 12.87 -6.04 -9.74
N SER A 252 12.58 -7.07 -8.93
CA SER A 252 11.67 -6.94 -7.80
C SER A 252 12.25 -6.02 -6.72
N ASN A 253 11.36 -5.27 -6.08
CA ASN A 253 11.69 -4.41 -4.94
C ASN A 253 11.76 -5.21 -3.62
N HIS A 254 11.25 -6.45 -3.60
CA HIS A 254 11.20 -7.28 -2.40
C HIS A 254 12.48 -8.10 -2.21
N HIS A 255 13.17 -7.81 -1.09
CA HIS A 255 14.30 -8.58 -0.60
C HIS A 255 14.01 -9.02 0.84
N PRO A 256 13.13 -10.02 1.03
CA PRO A 256 12.69 -10.42 2.35
C PRO A 256 13.83 -11.04 3.17
N TYR A 257 13.77 -10.85 4.48
CA TYR A 257 14.60 -11.57 5.44
C TYR A 257 14.18 -13.05 5.53
N TYR A 258 12.88 -13.31 5.41
CA TYR A 258 12.30 -14.64 5.41
C TYR A 258 11.03 -14.65 4.56
N PHE A 259 10.83 -15.73 3.81
CA PHE A 259 9.64 -15.98 3.02
C PHE A 259 9.17 -17.42 3.23
N SER A 260 7.85 -17.61 3.36
CA SER A 260 7.22 -18.93 3.31
C SER A 260 5.81 -18.79 2.75
N PRO A 261 5.41 -19.61 1.76
CA PRO A 261 4.04 -19.61 1.24
C PRO A 261 3.04 -20.37 2.14
N ASP A 262 3.53 -21.01 3.20
CA ASP A 262 2.83 -22.07 3.95
C ASP A 262 3.19 -22.11 5.45
N ARG A 263 4.00 -21.16 5.92
CA ARG A 263 4.40 -21.07 7.33
C ARG A 263 4.44 -19.64 7.82
N GLU A 264 3.82 -19.39 8.97
CA GLU A 264 3.92 -18.10 9.64
C GLU A 264 5.31 -17.87 10.24
N TYR A 265 5.65 -16.59 10.39
CA TYR A 265 6.87 -16.15 11.05
C TYR A 265 6.55 -15.50 12.40
N HIS A 266 7.35 -15.83 13.41
CA HIS A 266 7.37 -15.14 14.69
C HIS A 266 8.81 -14.73 15.05
N PRO A 267 9.03 -13.53 15.60
CA PRO A 267 10.36 -13.13 16.05
C PRO A 267 10.97 -14.16 17.03
N GLY A 268 12.22 -14.56 16.77
CA GLY A 268 12.93 -15.59 17.55
C GLY A 268 12.69 -17.03 17.08
N MET A 269 11.91 -17.23 16.02
CA MET A 269 11.72 -18.53 15.38
C MET A 269 13.03 -19.08 14.82
N ASP A 270 13.27 -20.38 15.04
CA ASP A 270 14.40 -21.10 14.45
C ASP A 270 14.13 -21.38 12.97
N LEU A 271 14.80 -20.60 12.11
CA LEU A 271 14.67 -20.70 10.66
C LEU A 271 15.39 -21.93 10.08
N SER A 272 16.28 -22.59 10.85
CA SER A 272 16.99 -23.79 10.38
C SER A 272 16.09 -25.03 10.30
N LYS A 273 14.90 -24.96 10.91
CA LYS A 273 13.91 -26.05 10.96
C LYS A 273 12.77 -25.89 9.95
N GLY A 274 12.84 -24.90 9.05
CA GLY A 274 11.94 -24.81 7.89
C GLY A 274 12.51 -25.63 6.74
N GLU A 275 11.69 -26.44 6.10
CA GLU A 275 12.08 -27.12 4.87
C GLU A 275 12.56 -26.07 3.87
N ASN A 276 13.84 -26.16 3.49
CA ASN A 276 14.38 -25.43 2.36
C ASN A 276 13.61 -25.88 1.11
N HIS A 277 12.57 -25.15 0.73
CA HIS A 277 12.15 -25.14 -0.65
C HIS A 277 13.08 -24.16 -1.37
N GLY A 278 14.11 -24.75 -2.02
CA GLY A 278 15.08 -24.05 -2.85
C GLY A 278 14.50 -23.55 -4.17
#